data_AF-A0A9P0DAI2-F1
#
_entry.id   AF-A0A9P0DAI2-F1
#
_cell.length_a   1.000
_cell.length_b   1.000
_cell.length_c   1.000
_cell.angle_alpha   90.00
_cell.angle_beta   90.00
_cell.angle_gamma   90.00
#
_symmetry.space_group_name_H-M   'P 1'
#
loop_
_entity.id
_entity.type
_entity.pdbx_description
1 polymer ?
#
loop_
_entity_poly.entity_id
_entity_poly.type
_entity_poly.pdbx_seq_one_letter_code
_entity_poly.pdbx_strand_id
1 'polypeptide(L)'
;MDYQKIWSEISKSPVITEEFIIFFKQEVNSDLICRYQKHFMRTYLNRVNWNAASTYQVLSEKFIDEFKENLDWEYICKYQKLSIDFMRAHKHYLDNENVELYQYIDDDFLAELKN
;
A
#
# COMPACT_ATOMS: atom_id res chain seq x y z
N MET A 1 -14.63 -15.67 -25.06
CA MET A 1 -13.27 -15.28 -24.64
C MET A 1 -13.45 -14.16 -23.62
N ASP A 2 -12.98 -14.35 -22.40
CA ASP A 2 -13.22 -13.37 -21.32
C ASP A 2 -12.16 -12.27 -21.41
N TYR A 3 -12.54 -11.14 -22.01
CA TYR A 3 -11.66 -10.01 -22.25
C TYR A 3 -11.14 -9.39 -20.95
N GLN A 4 -11.93 -9.40 -19.86
CA GLN A 4 -11.46 -8.90 -18.57
C GLN A 4 -10.38 -9.78 -17.96
N LYS A 5 -10.47 -11.11 -18.17
CA LYS A 5 -9.45 -12.06 -17.73
C LYS A 5 -8.12 -11.80 -18.43
N ILE A 6 -8.13 -11.50 -19.72
CA ILE A 6 -6.90 -11.22 -20.50
C ILE A 6 -6.19 -9.98 -19.96
N TRP A 7 -6.92 -8.87 -19.77
CA TRP A 7 -6.32 -7.64 -19.25
C TRP A 7 -5.82 -7.78 -17.82
N SER A 8 -6.48 -8.60 -17.01
CA SER A 8 -6.00 -8.95 -15.68
C SER A 8 -4.66 -9.69 -15.73
N GLU A 9 -4.49 -10.67 -16.63
CA GLU A 9 -3.21 -11.39 -16.78
C GLU A 9 -2.10 -10.47 -17.32
N ILE A 10 -2.41 -9.62 -18.30
CA ILE A 10 -1.46 -8.63 -18.82
C ILE A 10 -0.99 -7.69 -17.70
N SER A 11 -1.92 -7.22 -16.86
CA SER A 11 -1.63 -6.27 -15.78
C SER A 11 -0.80 -6.87 -14.64
N LYS A 12 -0.75 -8.21 -14.53
CA LYS A 12 0.14 -8.90 -13.58
C LYS A 12 1.57 -9.03 -14.09
N SER A 13 1.78 -8.80 -15.39
CA SER A 13 3.09 -8.99 -15.99
C SER A 13 4.08 -7.93 -15.52
N PRO A 14 5.26 -8.31 -15.01
CA PRO A 14 6.27 -7.34 -14.57
C PRO A 14 6.99 -6.65 -15.74
N VAL A 15 6.74 -7.05 -16.99
CA VAL A 15 7.42 -6.56 -18.20
C VAL A 15 6.59 -5.62 -19.07
N ILE A 16 5.33 -5.31 -18.71
CA ILE A 16 4.57 -4.30 -19.46
C ILE A 16 5.19 -2.92 -19.26
N THR A 17 5.38 -2.17 -20.34
CA THR A 17 6.03 -0.86 -20.32
C THR A 17 5.07 0.25 -19.91
N GLU A 18 5.64 1.37 -19.51
CA GLU A 18 4.88 2.56 -19.15
C GLU A 18 4.03 3.09 -20.31
N GLU A 19 4.55 3.10 -21.55
CA GLU A 19 3.78 3.53 -22.73
C GLU A 19 2.58 2.62 -22.97
N PHE A 20 2.75 1.31 -22.77
CA PHE A 20 1.66 0.35 -22.89
C PHE A 20 0.56 0.62 -21.87
N ILE A 21 0.92 0.88 -20.61
CA ILE A 21 -0.02 1.19 -19.53
C ILE A 21 -0.77 2.49 -19.82
N ILE A 22 -0.08 3.52 -20.33
CA ILE A 22 -0.70 4.79 -20.70
C ILE A 22 -1.68 4.61 -21.86
N PHE A 23 -1.28 3.86 -22.88
CA PHE A 23 -2.06 3.63 -24.09
C PHE A 23 -3.34 2.84 -23.80
N PHE A 24 -3.25 1.80 -22.95
CA PHE A 24 -4.37 0.92 -22.60
C PHE A 24 -5.00 1.23 -21.24
N LYS A 25 -4.94 2.49 -20.78
CA LYS A 25 -5.34 2.90 -19.41
C LYS A 25 -6.77 2.54 -18.98
N GLN A 26 -7.70 2.33 -19.92
CA GLN A 26 -9.09 1.97 -19.63
C GLN A 26 -9.28 0.45 -19.49
N GLU A 27 -8.29 -0.32 -19.92
CA GLU A 27 -8.35 -1.78 -20.02
C GLU A 27 -7.46 -2.45 -18.97
N VAL A 28 -6.27 -1.89 -18.73
CA VAL A 28 -5.33 -2.41 -17.73
C VAL A 28 -5.82 -2.15 -16.31
N ASN A 29 -5.54 -3.09 -15.42
CA ASN A 29 -5.92 -3.01 -14.02
C ASN A 29 -4.77 -2.37 -13.22
N SER A 30 -4.92 -1.09 -12.89
CA SER A 30 -3.93 -0.32 -12.12
C SER A 30 -3.62 -0.94 -10.75
N ASP A 31 -4.58 -1.61 -10.10
CA ASP A 31 -4.37 -2.27 -8.81
C ASP A 31 -3.42 -3.45 -8.96
N LEU A 32 -3.58 -4.25 -10.03
CA LEU A 32 -2.66 -5.34 -10.37
C LEU A 32 -1.28 -4.79 -10.76
N ILE A 33 -1.21 -3.73 -11.56
CA ILE A 33 0.08 -3.12 -11.95
C ILE A 33 0.85 -2.65 -10.72
N CYS A 34 0.18 -1.93 -9.81
CA CYS A 34 0.79 -1.50 -8.55
C CYS A 34 1.27 -2.69 -7.71
N ARG A 35 0.64 -3.87 -7.86
CA ARG A 35 1.04 -5.12 -7.22
C ARG A 35 2.30 -5.77 -7.73
N TYR A 36 2.61 -5.60 -9.01
CA TYR A 36 3.78 -6.26 -9.60
C TYR A 36 4.90 -5.29 -9.97
N GLN A 37 4.66 -3.97 -9.97
CA GLN A 37 5.63 -2.97 -10.41
C GLN A 37 5.78 -1.79 -9.42
N LYS A 38 6.69 -1.91 -8.44
CA LYS A 38 6.92 -0.84 -7.44
C LYS A 38 7.47 0.47 -8.04
N HIS A 39 8.21 0.41 -9.15
CA HIS A 39 8.72 1.61 -9.82
C HIS A 39 7.59 2.44 -10.44
N PHE A 40 6.55 1.77 -10.97
CA PHE A 40 5.37 2.42 -11.53
C PHE A 40 4.71 3.36 -10.52
N MET A 41 4.65 2.99 -9.24
CA MET A 41 4.06 3.84 -8.20
C MET A 41 4.81 5.17 -8.04
N ARG A 42 6.15 5.15 -8.12
CA ARG A 42 6.98 6.37 -8.00
C ARG A 42 6.81 7.29 -9.21
N THR A 43 6.72 6.72 -10.41
CA THR A 43 6.60 7.49 -11.65
C THR A 43 5.19 8.04 -11.88
N TYR A 44 4.16 7.34 -11.38
CA TYR A 44 2.75 7.65 -11.67
C TYR A 44 1.89 7.82 -10.42
N LEU A 45 2.35 8.63 -9.47
CA LEU A 45 1.66 8.88 -8.18
C LEU A 45 0.16 9.20 -8.34
N ASN A 46 -0.20 9.99 -9.35
CA ASN A 46 -1.59 10.40 -9.62
C ASN A 46 -2.48 9.28 -10.20
N ARG A 47 -1.90 8.12 -10.52
CA ARG A 47 -2.60 6.95 -11.09
C ARG A 47 -2.55 5.73 -10.17
N VAL A 48 -1.90 5.84 -9.02
CA VAL A 48 -1.87 4.80 -7.99
C VAL A 48 -3.18 4.84 -7.23
N ASN A 49 -3.83 3.68 -7.12
CA ASN A 49 -4.90 3.48 -6.15
C ASN A 49 -4.25 3.22 -4.78
N TRP A 50 -4.13 4.26 -3.98
CA TRP A 50 -3.41 4.20 -2.70
C TRP A 50 -4.07 3.30 -1.67
N ASN A 51 -5.40 3.14 -1.71
CA ASN A 51 -6.11 2.20 -0.83
C ASN A 51 -5.76 0.76 -1.18
N ALA A 52 -5.75 0.43 -2.48
CA ALA A 52 -5.29 -0.87 -2.94
C ALA A 52 -3.80 -1.08 -2.63
N ALA A 53 -2.98 -0.02 -2.73
CA ALA A 53 -1.57 -0.08 -2.37
C ALA A 53 -1.38 -0.41 -0.87
N SER A 54 -2.04 0.33 0.02
CA SER A 54 -1.99 0.11 1.48
C SER A 54 -2.45 -1.28 1.91
N THR A 55 -3.45 -1.84 1.21
CA THR A 55 -4.06 -3.13 1.58
C THR A 55 -3.30 -4.32 1.03
N TYR A 56 -2.93 -4.27 -0.24
CA TYR A 56 -2.56 -5.45 -1.01
C TYR A 56 -1.07 -5.59 -1.31
N GLN A 57 -0.28 -4.55 -1.05
CA GLN A 57 1.17 -4.60 -1.22
C GLN A 57 1.88 -5.04 0.04
N VAL A 58 3.09 -5.59 -0.13
CA VAL A 58 4.08 -5.63 0.94
C VAL A 58 4.93 -4.37 0.83
N LEU A 59 4.60 -3.39 1.66
CA LEU A 59 5.28 -2.10 1.72
C LEU A 59 6.38 -2.14 2.78
N SER A 60 7.53 -1.56 2.47
CA SER A 60 8.56 -1.33 3.48
C SER A 60 8.27 -0.06 4.25
N GLU A 61 8.68 0.02 5.51
CA GLU A 61 8.54 1.22 6.34
C GLU A 61 9.14 2.47 5.67
N LYS A 62 10.28 2.33 4.97
CA LYS A 62 10.86 3.41 4.17
C LYS A 62 9.91 3.92 3.07
N PHE A 63 9.19 3.02 2.41
CA PHE A 63 8.20 3.41 1.40
C PHE A 63 6.99 4.07 2.05
N ILE A 64 6.54 3.54 3.19
CA ILE A 64 5.42 4.11 3.94
C ILE A 64 5.73 5.54 4.37
N ASP A 65 6.93 5.78 4.92
CA ASP A 65 7.37 7.13 5.31
C ASP A 65 7.51 8.08 4.11
N GLU A 66 8.03 7.58 2.98
CA GLU A 66 8.16 8.38 1.74
C GLU A 66 6.80 8.83 1.17
N PHE A 67 5.76 8.00 1.32
CA PHE A 67 4.42 8.25 0.74
C PHE A 67 3.31 8.38 1.79
N LYS A 68 3.66 8.76 3.02
CA LYS A 68 2.72 8.81 4.16
C LYS A 68 1.47 9.66 3.95
N GLU A 69 1.57 10.72 3.17
CA GLU A 69 0.44 11.61 2.88
C GLU A 69 -0.53 11.01 1.86
N ASN A 70 -0.11 9.98 1.12
CA ASN A 70 -0.94 9.33 0.12
C ASN A 70 -1.58 8.03 0.62
N LEU A 71 -0.93 7.35 1.57
CA LEU A 71 -1.37 6.05 2.05
C LEU A 71 -2.53 6.16 3.04
N ASP A 72 -3.46 5.22 2.93
CA ASP A 72 -4.51 5.03 3.93
C ASP A 72 -3.92 4.31 5.16
N TRP A 73 -3.84 5.03 6.27
CA TRP A 73 -3.20 4.57 7.50
C TRP A 73 -3.99 3.52 8.27
N GLU A 74 -5.32 3.48 8.13
CA GLU A 74 -6.15 2.39 8.66
C GLU A 74 -5.74 1.08 7.99
N TYR A 75 -5.64 1.08 6.65
CA TYR A 75 -5.21 -0.10 5.91
C TYR A 75 -3.73 -0.43 6.10
N ILE A 76 -2.86 0.56 6.27
CA ILE A 76 -1.46 0.29 6.63
C ILE A 76 -1.39 -0.43 7.97
N CYS A 77 -2.07 0.07 8.99
CA CYS A 77 -2.09 -0.54 10.32
C CYS A 77 -2.73 -1.94 10.31
N LYS A 78 -3.71 -2.18 9.45
CA LYS A 78 -4.41 -3.46 9.39
C LYS A 78 -3.64 -4.56 8.64
N TYR A 79 -2.93 -4.19 7.58
CA TYR A 79 -2.40 -5.15 6.61
C TYR A 79 -0.88 -5.20 6.52
N GLN A 80 -0.18 -4.16 6.98
CA GLN A 80 1.28 -4.14 7.01
C GLN A 80 1.80 -4.58 8.39
N LYS A 81 3.04 -5.07 8.45
CA LYS A 81 3.74 -5.30 9.72
C LYS A 81 4.60 -4.08 10.02
N LEU A 82 4.31 -3.38 11.10
CA LEU A 82 5.04 -2.20 11.52
C LEU A 82 5.88 -2.53 12.75
N SER A 83 7.09 -2.00 12.82
CA SER A 83 7.90 -2.01 14.03
C SER A 83 7.37 -1.01 15.04
N ILE A 84 7.61 -1.26 16.33
CA ILE A 84 7.21 -0.37 17.41
C ILE A 84 7.85 1.01 17.25
N ASP A 85 9.13 1.07 16.87
CA ASP A 85 9.83 2.33 16.63
C ASP A 85 9.17 3.14 15.50
N PHE A 86 8.75 2.47 14.43
CA PHE A 86 8.04 3.12 13.34
C PHE A 86 6.66 3.62 13.77
N MET A 87 5.92 2.82 14.54
CA MET A 87 4.62 3.21 15.09
C MET A 87 4.73 4.39 16.05
N ARG A 88 5.76 4.43 16.91
CA ARG A 88 6.04 5.59 17.78
C ARG A 88 6.31 6.85 16.97
N ALA A 89 7.13 6.75 15.92
CA ALA A 89 7.47 7.88 15.06
C ALA A 89 6.27 8.44 14.27
N HIS A 90 5.24 7.61 14.04
CA HIS A 90 4.07 7.96 13.24
C HIS A 90 2.75 7.86 14.03
N LYS A 91 2.82 7.94 15.36
CA LYS A 91 1.67 7.74 16.25
C LYS A 91 0.48 8.64 15.89
N HIS A 92 0.71 9.84 15.37
CA HIS A 92 -0.35 10.78 14.99
C HIS A 92 -1.16 10.37 13.75
N TYR A 93 -0.67 9.43 12.94
CA TYR A 93 -1.45 8.86 11.84
C TYR A 93 -2.18 7.57 12.24
N LEU A 94 -1.82 6.98 13.36
CA LEU A 94 -2.33 5.69 13.80
C LEU A 94 -3.50 5.88 14.76
N ASP A 95 -4.54 5.10 14.54
CA ASP A 95 -5.63 4.96 15.50
C ASP A 95 -5.26 3.89 16.53
N ASN A 96 -5.40 4.21 17.82
CA ASN A 96 -4.97 3.32 18.90
C ASN A 96 -5.76 2.00 18.90
N GLU A 97 -7.07 2.03 18.59
CA GLU A 97 -7.88 0.81 18.54
C GLU A 97 -7.41 -0.10 17.40
N ASN A 98 -7.10 0.47 16.24
CA ASN A 98 -6.55 -0.28 15.11
C ASN A 98 -5.18 -0.89 15.41
N VAL A 99 -4.30 -0.17 16.13
CA VAL A 99 -2.99 -0.68 16.53
C VAL A 99 -3.14 -1.87 17.47
N GLU A 100 -4.00 -1.77 18.48
CA GLU A 100 -4.26 -2.86 19.43
C GLU A 100 -4.89 -4.09 18.76
N LEU A 101 -5.75 -3.89 17.76
CA LEU A 101 -6.46 -4.97 17.06
C LEU A 101 -5.60 -5.70 16.02
N TYR A 102 -4.68 -4.99 15.36
CA TYR A 102 -4.03 -5.49 14.15
C TYR A 102 -2.51 -5.59 14.21
N GLN A 103 -1.84 -4.95 15.18
CA GLN A 103 -0.38 -4.99 15.31
C GLN A 103 0.09 -5.83 16.50
N TYR A 104 1.35 -6.26 16.43
CA TYR A 104 2.04 -6.87 17.57
C TYR A 104 2.78 -5.76 18.33
N ILE A 105 2.33 -5.51 19.56
CA ILE A 105 2.85 -4.46 20.43
C ILE A 105 3.26 -5.05 21.78
N ASP A 106 4.22 -4.42 22.45
CA ASP A 106 4.62 -4.77 23.81
C ASP A 106 3.80 -4.00 24.86
N ASP A 107 3.93 -4.41 26.13
CA ASP A 107 3.20 -3.80 27.25
C ASP A 107 3.56 -2.32 27.43
N ASP A 108 4.82 -1.95 27.14
CA ASP A 108 5.31 -0.58 27.25
C ASP A 108 4.59 0.32 26.24
N PHE A 109 4.55 -0.09 24.98
CA PHE A 109 3.84 0.66 23.94
C PHE A 109 2.33 0.64 24.16
N LEU A 110 1.76 -0.46 24.64
CA LEU A 110 0.34 -0.50 25.04
C LEU A 110 0.01 0.51 26.14
N ALA A 111 0.89 0.70 27.12
CA ALA A 111 0.73 1.73 28.14
C ALA A 111 0.83 3.15 27.55
N GLU A 112 1.69 3.37 26.55
CA GLU A 112 1.78 4.64 25.82
C GLU A 112 0.52 4.98 25.02
N LEU A 113 -0.25 3.99 24.53
CA LEU A 113 -1.50 4.24 23.80
C LEU A 113 -2.65 4.68 24.71
N LYS A 114 -2.59 4.35 26.01
CA LYS A 114 -3.67 4.58 26.98
C LYS A 114 -3.55 5.89 27.77
N ASN A 115 -2.48 6.65 27.53
CA ASN A 115 -2.21 7.98 28.11
C ASN A 115 -2.41 9.08 27.07
#